data_AF-A0AAE4I1V0-F1
#
_entry.id   AF-A0AAE4I1V0-F1
#
_cell.length_a   1.000
_cell.length_b   1.000
_cell.length_c   1.000
_cell.angle_alpha   90.00
_cell.angle_beta   90.00
_cell.angle_gamma   90.00
#
_symmetry.space_group_name_H-M   'P 1'
#
loop_
_entity.id
_entity.type
_entity.pdbx_description
1 polymer ?
#
loop_
_entity_poly.entity_id
_entity_poly.type
_entity_poly.pdbx_seq_one_letter_code
_entity_poly.pdbx_strand_id
1 'polypeptide(L)'
;MTNNLMDLGRTGEIAKTGAKPKLPTTIPNLTDTMLDVYRIPLKYLYYNDENGRISTQIKREFGTLMAQTDETNPDYNNKIATFIEEDNATALKKTKKSIKEKGQQVYGYVLQDGRIIDGNRRFTALRQLQTEIGTSQYFEAVILPFTYDAKANRAQIKRLELAIQMGTEEKLQYDPVDLAVDIYQTIIRDSLMTKKDYSDEANMTVKEIENRIATVELVHDFLHFINASPEAYFIIKDAKLYNPLFELAKKFATSFPNQGPKYEQTKESAFSLLGKMVHTGGDTVREVRDYLKNIVSSADNDDYNDSIEEFVEVFRDKLESGPIHSASDYRKRLEESTPELRHITEVYNKTVNRQNRGKNVDSFIANVKETLNTLNDMKRGNGLTGNLQFTNFSKDQVVEIRDTLININLISGDLIEVYEDEL
;
A
#
# COMPACT_ATOMS: atom_id res chain seq x y z
N MET A 1 -26.73 -16.38 22.80
CA MET A 1 -26.96 -15.15 23.57
C MET A 1 -25.60 -14.67 24.03
N THR A 2 -25.14 -13.54 23.51
CA THR A 2 -23.86 -12.95 23.93
C THR A 2 -24.11 -12.29 25.29
N ASN A 3 -23.38 -12.69 26.33
CA ASN A 3 -23.54 -12.12 27.66
C ASN A 3 -23.05 -10.66 27.66
N ASN A 4 -23.88 -9.73 28.15
CA ASN A 4 -23.46 -8.34 28.33
C ASN A 4 -22.48 -8.26 29.50
N LEU A 5 -21.23 -7.91 29.22
CA LEU A 5 -20.16 -7.85 30.21
C LEU A 5 -20.43 -6.81 31.31
N MET A 6 -21.14 -5.73 31.02
CA MET A 6 -21.53 -4.75 32.04
C MET A 6 -22.49 -5.36 33.06
N ASP A 7 -23.41 -6.22 32.60
CA ASP A 7 -24.34 -6.89 33.50
C ASP A 7 -23.62 -7.93 34.36
N LEU A 8 -22.67 -8.69 33.79
CA LEU A 8 -21.79 -9.58 34.57
C LEU A 8 -21.00 -8.82 35.63
N GLY A 9 -20.57 -7.59 35.32
CA GLY A 9 -19.89 -6.71 36.27
C GLY A 9 -20.81 -6.21 37.38
N ARG A 10 -22.10 -6.00 37.09
CA ARG A 10 -23.13 -5.60 38.07
C ARG A 10 -23.55 -6.76 38.97
N THR A 11 -23.68 -7.97 38.43
CA THR A 11 -24.02 -9.18 39.19
C THR A 11 -22.87 -9.70 40.03
N GLY A 12 -21.64 -9.24 39.76
CA GLY A 12 -20.43 -9.66 40.47
C GLY A 12 -19.80 -10.94 39.92
N GLU A 13 -20.27 -11.41 38.77
CA GLU A 13 -19.68 -12.58 38.07
C GLU A 13 -18.29 -12.29 37.52
N ILE A 14 -17.97 -11.04 37.22
CA ILE A 14 -16.62 -10.57 36.92
C ILE A 14 -16.16 -9.55 37.95
N ALA A 15 -14.94 -9.72 38.45
CA ALA A 15 -14.41 -8.90 39.55
C ALA A 15 -13.70 -7.64 39.04
N LYS A 16 -13.86 -6.53 39.76
CA LYS A 16 -13.06 -5.31 39.58
C LYS A 16 -11.63 -5.54 40.10
N THR A 17 -10.62 -5.04 39.39
CA THR A 17 -9.22 -5.10 39.86
C THR A 17 -8.89 -3.99 40.87
N GLY A 18 -9.69 -2.93 40.92
CA GLY A 18 -9.40 -1.72 41.70
C GLY A 18 -8.46 -0.74 41.00
N ALA A 19 -7.97 -1.06 39.80
CA ALA A 19 -7.22 -0.12 38.98
C ALA A 19 -8.13 1.01 38.49
N LYS A 20 -7.61 2.25 38.50
CA LYS A 20 -8.30 3.44 38.01
C LYS A 20 -7.74 3.81 36.64
N PRO A 21 -8.40 3.40 35.54
CA PRO A 21 -7.90 3.67 34.22
C PRO A 21 -8.04 5.16 33.91
N LYS A 22 -7.19 5.67 33.02
CA LYS A 22 -7.38 6.97 32.40
C LYS A 22 -7.66 6.75 30.92
N LEU A 23 -8.71 7.39 30.41
CA LEU A 23 -8.97 7.39 28.99
C LEU A 23 -7.82 8.08 28.25
N PRO A 24 -7.40 7.52 27.10
CA PRO A 24 -6.34 8.11 26.29
C PRO A 24 -6.80 9.37 25.54
N THR A 25 -8.11 9.59 25.42
CA THR A 25 -8.73 10.79 24.83
C THR A 25 -10.07 11.10 25.50
N THR A 26 -10.60 12.30 25.29
CA THR A 26 -11.91 12.68 25.81
C THR A 26 -13.01 12.08 24.92
N ILE A 27 -13.87 11.24 25.50
CA ILE A 27 -15.01 10.66 24.79
C ILE A 27 -16.30 11.34 25.28
N PRO A 28 -17.17 11.84 24.38
CA PRO A 28 -18.43 12.43 24.80
C PRO A 28 -19.24 11.47 25.66
N ASN A 29 -19.71 11.95 26.82
CA ASN A 29 -20.51 11.20 27.79
C ASN A 29 -19.80 10.02 28.47
N LEU A 30 -18.46 9.96 28.46
CA LEU A 30 -17.68 8.98 29.20
C LEU A 30 -16.53 9.66 29.95
N THR A 31 -16.49 9.48 31.28
CA THR A 31 -15.43 10.04 32.14
C THR A 31 -14.65 8.93 32.84
N ASP A 32 -13.39 9.18 33.19
CA ASP A 32 -12.52 8.23 33.90
C ASP A 32 -13.15 7.68 35.19
N THR A 33 -13.92 8.50 35.90
CA THR A 33 -14.63 8.10 37.13
C THR A 33 -15.78 7.12 36.90
N MET A 34 -16.19 6.92 35.65
CA MET A 34 -17.25 5.99 35.24
C MET A 34 -16.68 4.66 34.74
N LEU A 35 -15.36 4.47 34.79
CA LEU A 35 -14.68 3.31 34.22
C LEU A 35 -13.91 2.54 35.29
N ASP A 36 -14.16 1.24 35.34
CA ASP A 36 -13.42 0.28 36.15
C ASP A 36 -12.69 -0.71 35.24
N VAL A 37 -11.60 -1.27 35.74
CA VAL A 37 -10.94 -2.40 35.10
C VAL A 37 -11.48 -3.69 35.70
N TYR A 38 -11.90 -4.61 34.82
CA TYR A 38 -12.48 -5.90 35.19
C TYR A 38 -11.55 -7.05 34.81
N ARG A 39 -11.55 -8.12 35.60
CA ARG A 39 -10.93 -9.41 35.25
C ARG A 39 -11.95 -10.25 34.49
N ILE A 40 -11.85 -10.27 33.17
CA ILE A 40 -12.83 -10.88 32.28
C ILE A 40 -12.33 -12.26 31.85
N PRO A 41 -13.09 -13.36 32.09
CA PRO A 41 -12.75 -14.67 31.54
C PRO A 41 -12.59 -14.63 30.02
N LEU A 42 -11.53 -15.25 29.49
CA LEU A 42 -11.25 -15.21 28.04
C LEU A 42 -12.41 -15.73 27.18
N LYS A 43 -13.21 -16.65 27.72
CA LYS A 43 -14.35 -17.26 27.03
C LYS A 43 -15.43 -16.27 26.59
N TYR A 44 -15.51 -15.09 27.22
CA TYR A 44 -16.48 -14.05 26.88
C TYR A 44 -15.96 -13.04 25.86
N LEU A 45 -14.71 -13.17 25.42
CA LEU A 45 -14.06 -12.18 24.58
C LEU A 45 -13.84 -12.71 23.16
N TYR A 46 -13.80 -11.78 22.21
CA TYR A 46 -13.48 -12.10 20.82
C TYR A 46 -12.83 -10.92 20.10
N TYR A 47 -12.07 -11.23 19.06
CA TYR A 47 -11.42 -10.20 18.24
C TYR A 47 -12.45 -9.34 17.49
N ASN A 48 -12.16 -8.05 17.35
CA ASN A 48 -13.01 -7.11 16.64
C ASN A 48 -12.90 -7.30 15.11
N ASP A 49 -13.95 -7.83 14.50
CA ASP A 49 -14.12 -8.03 13.05
C ASP A 49 -14.29 -6.71 12.26
N GLU A 50 -14.64 -5.62 12.95
CA GLU A 50 -14.73 -4.27 12.36
C GLU A 50 -13.39 -3.55 12.33
N ASN A 51 -12.35 -4.11 12.94
CA ASN A 51 -10.99 -3.57 12.84
C ASN A 51 -10.44 -3.79 11.42
N GLY A 52 -10.09 -2.72 10.71
CA GLY A 52 -9.72 -2.77 9.29
C GLY A 52 -8.62 -3.78 8.93
N ARG A 53 -7.66 -4.01 9.84
CA ARG A 53 -6.60 -5.02 9.64
C ARG A 53 -7.14 -6.44 9.71
N ILE A 54 -8.01 -6.72 10.68
CA ILE A 54 -8.64 -8.03 10.88
C ILE A 54 -9.68 -8.30 9.79
N SER A 55 -10.51 -7.32 9.45
CA SER A 55 -11.55 -7.44 8.43
C SER A 55 -10.97 -7.81 7.05
N THR A 56 -9.84 -7.19 6.69
CA THR A 56 -9.18 -7.44 5.40
C THR A 56 -8.64 -8.86 5.32
N GLN A 57 -8.07 -9.36 6.43
CA GLN A 57 -7.55 -10.71 6.50
C GLN A 57 -8.65 -11.76 6.49
N ILE A 58 -9.76 -11.52 7.21
CA ILE A 58 -10.94 -12.40 7.20
C ILE A 58 -11.45 -12.61 5.77
N LYS A 59 -11.59 -11.51 5.01
CA LYS A 59 -12.05 -11.56 3.62
C LYS A 59 -11.08 -12.35 2.73
N ARG A 60 -9.77 -12.13 2.89
CA ARG A 60 -8.73 -12.80 2.10
C ARG A 60 -8.76 -14.33 2.29
N GLU A 61 -8.81 -14.80 3.54
CA GLU A 61 -8.57 -16.22 3.83
C GLU A 61 -9.83 -17.05 4.04
N PHE A 62 -10.91 -16.44 4.54
CA PHE A 62 -12.14 -17.17 4.87
C PHE A 62 -13.37 -16.66 4.13
N GLY A 63 -13.26 -15.56 3.38
CA GLY A 63 -14.38 -14.89 2.72
C GLY A 63 -15.33 -14.22 3.73
N THR A 64 -16.09 -15.05 4.45
CA THR A 64 -16.98 -14.64 5.54
C THR A 64 -16.72 -15.47 6.78
N LEU A 65 -16.48 -14.80 7.90
CA LEU A 65 -16.31 -15.45 9.20
C LEU A 65 -17.17 -14.71 10.23
N MET A 66 -18.10 -15.44 10.85
CA MET A 66 -19.01 -14.86 11.84
C MET A 66 -18.26 -14.66 13.17
N ALA A 67 -18.24 -13.41 13.65
CA ALA A 67 -17.62 -13.07 14.91
C ALA A 67 -18.40 -13.64 16.09
N GLN A 68 -17.69 -14.29 17.01
CA GLN A 68 -18.29 -14.98 18.15
C GLN A 68 -17.26 -15.25 19.25
N THR A 69 -17.76 -15.44 20.47
CA THR A 69 -16.96 -15.74 21.65
C THR A 69 -16.50 -17.20 21.69
N ASP A 70 -15.43 -17.46 22.45
CA ASP A 70 -14.95 -18.83 22.73
C ASP A 70 -16.00 -19.68 23.46
N GLU A 71 -16.92 -19.06 24.22
CA GLU A 71 -18.05 -19.75 24.84
C GLU A 71 -19.09 -20.27 23.83
N THR A 72 -19.24 -19.57 22.70
CA THR A 72 -20.15 -19.99 21.62
C THR A 72 -19.45 -20.97 20.69
N ASN A 73 -18.30 -20.57 20.13
CA ASN A 73 -17.46 -21.40 19.30
C ASN A 73 -16.05 -20.78 19.18
N PRO A 74 -14.99 -21.50 19.59
CA PRO A 74 -13.63 -20.97 19.57
C PRO A 74 -13.00 -20.83 18.18
N ASP A 75 -13.62 -21.37 17.12
CA ASP A 75 -13.08 -21.36 15.75
C ASP A 75 -12.74 -19.95 15.25
N TYR A 76 -13.62 -18.98 15.52
CA TYR A 76 -13.40 -17.58 15.13
C TYR A 76 -12.10 -17.05 15.74
N ASN A 77 -11.96 -17.12 17.05
CA ASN A 77 -10.77 -16.62 17.73
C ASN A 77 -9.52 -17.45 17.41
N ASN A 78 -9.65 -18.76 17.16
CA ASN A 78 -8.52 -19.60 16.75
C ASN A 78 -7.95 -19.13 15.42
N LYS A 79 -8.82 -18.89 14.43
CA LYS A 79 -8.40 -18.37 13.11
C LYS A 79 -7.71 -17.02 13.26
N ILE A 80 -8.33 -16.07 13.97
CA ILE A 80 -7.74 -14.72 14.12
C ILE A 80 -6.42 -14.72 14.91
N ALA A 81 -6.30 -15.61 15.92
CA ALA A 81 -5.08 -15.75 16.71
C ALA A 81 -3.87 -16.18 15.84
N THR A 82 -4.06 -17.06 14.87
CA THR A 82 -3.01 -17.50 13.94
C THR A 82 -2.40 -16.30 13.20
N PHE A 83 -3.22 -15.38 12.69
CA PHE A 83 -2.69 -14.19 11.99
C PHE A 83 -1.93 -13.25 12.89
N ILE A 84 -2.38 -13.07 14.12
CA ILE A 84 -1.69 -12.21 15.09
C ILE A 84 -0.31 -12.81 15.42
N GLU A 85 -0.22 -14.14 15.47
CA GLU A 85 1.04 -14.85 15.65
C GLU A 85 1.95 -14.74 14.42
N GLU A 86 1.42 -14.92 13.21
CA GLU A 86 2.20 -14.83 11.97
C GLU A 86 2.70 -13.40 11.68
N ASP A 87 1.87 -12.38 11.96
CA ASP A 87 2.23 -10.97 11.75
C ASP A 87 3.45 -10.55 12.58
N ASN A 88 3.52 -10.97 13.85
CA ASN A 88 4.66 -10.62 14.70
C ASN A 88 4.91 -11.64 15.83
N ALA A 89 5.34 -12.83 15.44
CA ALA A 89 5.65 -13.92 16.37
C ALA A 89 6.66 -13.50 17.46
N THR A 90 7.64 -12.66 17.11
CA THR A 90 8.66 -12.17 18.04
C THR A 90 8.05 -11.29 19.14
N ALA A 91 7.20 -10.33 18.78
CA ALA A 91 6.55 -9.46 19.75
C ALA A 91 5.50 -10.21 20.59
N LEU A 92 4.80 -11.18 19.98
CA LEU A 92 3.88 -12.06 20.70
C LEU A 92 4.62 -12.88 21.75
N LYS A 93 5.75 -13.52 21.40
CA LYS A 93 6.59 -14.28 22.34
C LYS A 93 7.07 -13.41 23.51
N LYS A 94 7.52 -12.18 23.25
CA LYS A 94 7.92 -11.22 24.31
C LYS A 94 6.74 -10.88 25.23
N THR A 95 5.58 -10.59 24.64
CA THR A 95 4.35 -10.29 25.39
C THR A 95 3.94 -11.47 26.28
N LYS A 96 3.93 -12.69 25.72
CA LYS A 96 3.61 -13.93 26.44
C LYS A 96 4.55 -14.16 27.61
N LYS A 97 5.86 -14.03 27.39
CA LYS A 97 6.87 -14.15 28.45
C LYS A 97 6.64 -13.13 29.57
N SER A 98 6.41 -11.85 29.21
CA SER A 98 6.14 -10.81 30.19
C SER A 98 4.89 -11.09 31.03
N ILE A 99 3.80 -11.53 30.40
CA ILE A 99 2.56 -11.89 31.10
C ILE A 99 2.78 -13.07 32.04
N LYS A 100 3.53 -14.09 31.61
CA LYS A 100 3.86 -15.25 32.44
C LYS A 100 4.69 -14.88 33.69
N GLU A 101 5.62 -13.94 33.55
CA GLU A 101 6.52 -13.54 34.64
C GLU A 101 5.93 -12.49 35.58
N LYS A 102 5.14 -11.55 35.05
CA LYS A 102 4.72 -10.34 35.79
C LYS A 102 3.20 -10.14 35.83
N GLY A 103 2.43 -10.98 35.14
CA GLY A 103 1.02 -10.72 34.87
C GLY A 103 0.81 -9.61 33.84
N GLN A 104 -0.45 -9.31 33.55
CA GLN A 104 -0.82 -8.25 32.62
C GLN A 104 -0.51 -6.87 33.22
N GLN A 105 0.41 -6.12 32.61
CA GLN A 105 0.85 -4.81 33.14
C GLN A 105 -0.02 -3.64 32.65
N VAL A 106 -0.62 -3.79 31.47
CA VAL A 106 -1.45 -2.78 30.82
C VAL A 106 -2.81 -3.40 30.59
N TYR A 107 -3.88 -2.73 31.02
CA TYR A 107 -5.26 -3.16 30.76
C TYR A 107 -5.65 -2.89 29.30
N GLY A 108 -6.56 -3.71 28.76
CA GLY A 108 -7.13 -3.51 27.43
C GLY A 108 -8.41 -2.70 27.45
N TYR A 109 -9.03 -2.60 26.29
CA TYR A 109 -10.36 -1.99 26.11
C TYR A 109 -11.25 -2.96 25.35
N VAL A 110 -12.45 -3.19 25.87
CA VAL A 110 -13.44 -4.09 25.25
C VAL A 110 -14.80 -3.41 25.20
N LEU A 111 -15.65 -3.81 24.27
CA LEU A 111 -17.06 -3.42 24.25
C LEU A 111 -17.88 -4.31 25.18
N GLN A 112 -19.10 -3.86 25.50
CA GLN A 112 -20.01 -4.59 26.37
C GLN A 112 -20.40 -5.99 25.86
N ASP A 113 -20.27 -6.26 24.58
CA ASP A 113 -20.54 -7.58 23.98
C ASP A 113 -19.31 -8.51 23.98
N GLY A 114 -18.12 -8.02 24.39
CA GLY A 114 -16.88 -8.80 24.42
C GLY A 114 -15.92 -8.56 23.26
N ARG A 115 -16.23 -7.65 22.32
CA ARG A 115 -15.29 -7.26 21.25
C ARG A 115 -14.07 -6.55 21.83
N ILE A 116 -12.87 -7.00 21.44
CA ILE A 116 -11.61 -6.38 21.86
C ILE A 116 -11.28 -5.20 20.94
N ILE A 117 -11.26 -3.99 21.52
CA ILE A 117 -10.85 -2.75 20.84
C ILE A 117 -9.32 -2.59 20.91
N ASP A 118 -8.73 -2.92 22.07
CA ASP A 118 -7.28 -2.90 22.26
C ASP A 118 -6.79 -4.09 23.09
N GLY A 119 -5.60 -4.57 22.75
CA GLY A 119 -4.94 -5.68 23.42
C GLY A 119 -5.01 -7.01 22.69
N ASN A 120 -5.26 -7.01 21.37
CA ASN A 120 -5.29 -8.22 20.53
C ASN A 120 -4.08 -9.17 20.77
N ARG A 121 -2.86 -8.62 20.83
CA ARG A 121 -1.63 -9.39 21.13
C ARG A 121 -1.62 -9.97 22.55
N ARG A 122 -2.12 -9.22 23.54
CA ARG A 122 -2.21 -9.65 24.94
C ARG A 122 -3.25 -10.75 25.10
N PHE A 123 -4.42 -10.60 24.49
CA PHE A 123 -5.46 -11.62 24.47
C PHE A 123 -4.97 -12.92 23.84
N THR A 124 -4.30 -12.83 22.68
CA THR A 124 -3.68 -13.99 22.00
C THR A 124 -2.67 -14.69 22.92
N ALA A 125 -1.78 -13.93 23.56
CA ALA A 125 -0.80 -14.48 24.50
C ALA A 125 -1.47 -15.18 25.71
N LEU A 126 -2.53 -14.58 26.28
CA LEU A 126 -3.28 -15.18 27.38
C LEU A 126 -3.99 -16.47 26.96
N ARG A 127 -4.56 -16.53 25.73
CA ARG A 127 -5.15 -17.76 25.19
C ARG A 127 -4.10 -18.87 25.04
N GLN A 128 -2.92 -18.55 24.49
CA GLN A 128 -1.82 -19.51 24.41
C GLN A 128 -1.39 -20.01 25.81
N LEU A 129 -1.26 -19.11 26.78
CA LEU A 129 -0.90 -19.48 28.17
C LEU A 129 -1.97 -20.33 28.84
N GLN A 130 -3.26 -20.07 28.60
CA GLN A 130 -4.35 -20.89 29.12
C GLN A 130 -4.24 -22.33 28.63
N THR A 131 -3.95 -22.53 27.34
CA THR A 131 -3.73 -23.85 26.75
C THR A 131 -2.48 -24.53 27.31
N GLU A 132 -1.37 -23.78 27.45
CA GLU A 132 -0.08 -24.32 27.95
C GLU A 132 -0.12 -24.72 29.43
N ILE A 133 -0.81 -23.92 30.27
CA ILE A 133 -0.83 -24.10 31.73
C ILE A 133 -2.04 -24.95 32.17
N GLY A 134 -3.11 -24.99 31.37
CA GLY A 134 -4.35 -25.69 31.70
C GLY A 134 -5.20 -24.99 32.78
N THR A 135 -4.89 -23.73 33.10
CA THR A 135 -5.63 -22.93 34.08
C THR A 135 -6.32 -21.74 33.41
N SER A 136 -7.56 -21.45 33.83
CA SER A 136 -8.33 -20.33 33.29
C SER A 136 -7.58 -19.01 33.47
N GLN A 137 -7.37 -18.32 32.37
CA GLN A 137 -6.77 -16.98 32.35
C GLN A 137 -7.87 -15.92 32.26
N TYR A 138 -7.49 -14.68 32.59
CA TYR A 138 -8.39 -13.53 32.56
C TYR A 138 -7.71 -12.42 31.79
N PHE A 139 -8.50 -11.63 31.07
CA PHE A 139 -8.05 -10.40 30.44
C PHE A 139 -8.50 -9.22 31.29
N GLU A 140 -7.54 -8.39 31.69
CA GLU A 140 -7.83 -7.17 32.43
C GLU A 140 -8.16 -6.05 31.47
N ALA A 141 -9.40 -5.56 31.48
CA ALA A 141 -9.84 -4.53 30.54
C ALA A 141 -10.92 -3.62 31.10
N VAL A 142 -10.98 -2.43 30.51
CA VAL A 142 -12.09 -1.50 30.66
C VAL A 142 -13.22 -1.93 29.74
N ILE A 143 -14.43 -2.03 30.28
CA ILE A 143 -15.64 -2.33 29.50
C ILE A 143 -16.28 -1.01 29.08
N LEU A 144 -16.40 -0.80 27.77
CA LEU A 144 -16.95 0.42 27.17
C LEU A 144 -18.45 0.23 26.92
N PRO A 145 -19.30 1.21 27.27
CA PRO A 145 -20.75 1.14 27.07
C PRO A 145 -21.16 1.47 25.62
N PHE A 146 -20.40 0.98 24.64
CA PHE A 146 -20.64 1.23 23.21
C PHE A 146 -20.93 -0.07 22.46
N THR A 147 -21.65 0.05 21.35
CA THR A 147 -21.89 -1.03 20.36
C THR A 147 -21.66 -0.52 18.96
N TYR A 148 -21.43 -1.43 18.00
CA TYR A 148 -21.30 -1.07 16.59
C TYR A 148 -22.64 -0.73 15.90
N ASP A 149 -23.79 -0.95 16.56
CA ASP A 149 -25.11 -0.76 15.94
C ASP A 149 -25.42 0.72 15.63
N ALA A 150 -24.92 1.63 16.47
CA ALA A 150 -25.15 3.06 16.33
C ALA A 150 -23.93 3.76 15.71
N LYS A 151 -24.13 4.53 14.64
CA LYS A 151 -23.07 5.31 13.99
C LYS A 151 -22.31 6.24 14.97
N ALA A 152 -23.02 6.85 15.91
CA ALA A 152 -22.42 7.69 16.95
C ALA A 152 -21.43 6.90 17.83
N ASN A 153 -21.81 5.69 18.24
CA ASN A 153 -20.93 4.79 19.00
C ASN A 153 -19.73 4.37 18.16
N ARG A 154 -19.91 4.04 16.87
CA ARG A 154 -18.80 3.72 15.96
C ARG A 154 -17.78 4.84 15.86
N ALA A 155 -18.24 6.10 15.77
CA ALA A 155 -17.35 7.25 15.77
C ALA A 155 -16.56 7.39 17.09
N GLN A 156 -17.20 7.14 18.24
CA GLN A 156 -16.54 7.16 19.55
C GLN A 156 -15.52 6.03 19.71
N ILE A 157 -15.87 4.81 19.29
CA ILE A 157 -14.96 3.66 19.25
C ILE A 157 -13.75 4.00 18.39
N LYS A 158 -13.96 4.58 17.21
CA LYS A 158 -12.87 4.96 16.31
C LYS A 158 -11.93 6.02 16.90
N ARG A 159 -12.46 7.05 17.57
CA ARG A 159 -11.63 8.04 18.28
C ARG A 159 -10.77 7.38 19.36
N LEU A 160 -11.34 6.44 20.12
CA LEU A 160 -10.60 5.70 21.12
C LEU A 160 -9.49 4.84 20.49
N GLU A 161 -9.78 4.12 19.40
CA GLU A 161 -8.77 3.34 18.67
C GLU A 161 -7.58 4.21 18.24
N LEU A 162 -7.84 5.38 17.63
CA LEU A 162 -6.80 6.31 17.19
C LEU A 162 -5.97 6.85 18.37
N ALA A 163 -6.62 7.24 19.47
CA ALA A 163 -5.94 7.75 20.66
C ALA A 163 -5.05 6.69 21.31
N ILE A 164 -5.52 5.43 21.38
CA ILE A 164 -4.72 4.31 21.89
C ILE A 164 -3.48 4.10 21.01
N GLN A 165 -3.65 4.10 19.68
CA GLN A 165 -2.54 3.91 18.74
C GLN A 165 -1.46 4.98 18.89
N MET A 166 -1.85 6.23 19.14
CA MET A 166 -0.92 7.36 19.27
C MET A 166 -0.32 7.50 20.67
N GLY A 167 -0.99 6.99 21.70
CA GLY A 167 -0.60 7.12 23.11
C GLY A 167 0.39 6.09 23.64
N THR A 168 0.66 5.00 22.91
CA THR A 168 1.63 3.96 23.35
C THR A 168 3.08 4.30 22.95
N GLU A 169 4.02 4.23 23.91
CA GLU A 169 5.45 4.46 23.67
C GLU A 169 6.06 3.52 22.60
N GLU A 170 5.55 2.28 22.49
CA GLU A 170 5.76 1.43 21.32
C GLU A 170 4.75 1.82 20.24
N LYS A 171 5.09 2.78 19.39
CA LYS A 171 4.38 2.98 18.11
C LYS A 171 4.56 1.70 17.28
N LEU A 172 3.57 0.80 17.32
CA LEU A 172 3.49 -0.27 16.32
C LEU A 172 3.46 0.42 14.95
N GLN A 173 4.50 0.21 14.16
CA GLN A 173 4.61 0.79 12.83
C GLN A 173 3.57 0.12 11.94
N TYR A 174 2.39 0.74 11.87
CA TYR A 174 1.28 0.22 11.07
C TYR A 174 1.69 0.20 9.59
N ASP A 175 1.23 -0.83 8.88
CA ASP A 175 1.51 -0.93 7.45
C ASP A 175 0.91 0.28 6.71
N PRO A 176 1.64 0.93 5.78
CA PRO A 176 1.16 2.12 5.10
C PRO A 176 -0.15 1.92 4.32
N VAL A 177 -0.38 0.73 3.75
CA VAL A 177 -1.64 0.40 3.05
C VAL A 177 -2.77 0.34 4.06
N ASP A 178 -2.58 -0.39 5.16
CA ASP A 178 -3.62 -0.50 6.18
C ASP A 178 -3.99 0.88 6.74
N LEU A 179 -3.01 1.76 6.97
CA LEU A 179 -3.28 3.11 7.48
C LEU A 179 -4.13 3.90 6.49
N ALA A 180 -3.78 3.86 5.20
CA ALA A 180 -4.52 4.59 4.18
C ALA A 180 -5.95 4.07 4.00
N VAL A 181 -6.11 2.74 4.00
CA VAL A 181 -7.42 2.09 3.90
C VAL A 181 -8.28 2.41 5.11
N ASP A 182 -7.71 2.42 6.32
CA ASP A 182 -8.43 2.79 7.54
C ASP A 182 -8.95 4.24 7.51
N ILE A 183 -8.09 5.17 7.06
CA ILE A 183 -8.47 6.58 6.84
C ILE A 183 -9.62 6.67 5.84
N TYR A 184 -9.49 6.03 4.68
CA TYR A 184 -10.50 6.06 3.63
C TYR A 184 -11.84 5.48 4.10
N GLN A 185 -11.82 4.33 4.78
CA GLN A 185 -13.03 3.71 5.32
C GLN A 185 -13.69 4.61 6.36
N THR A 186 -12.91 5.18 7.28
CA THR A 186 -13.41 6.02 8.37
C THR A 186 -14.06 7.31 7.86
N ILE A 187 -13.42 7.99 6.91
CA ILE A 187 -13.81 9.33 6.46
C ILE A 187 -14.77 9.26 5.27
N ILE A 188 -14.46 8.44 4.26
CA ILE A 188 -15.20 8.41 3.00
C ILE A 188 -16.34 7.39 3.06
N ARG A 189 -16.03 6.11 3.32
CA ARG A 189 -17.04 5.03 3.27
C ARG A 189 -18.08 5.14 4.38
N ASP A 190 -17.62 5.21 5.63
CA ASP A 190 -18.48 5.14 6.81
C ASP A 190 -18.90 6.55 7.30
N SER A 191 -18.16 7.58 6.88
CA SER A 191 -18.37 8.98 7.27
C SER A 191 -18.52 9.12 8.80
N LEU A 192 -17.63 8.48 9.56
CA LEU A 192 -17.67 8.46 11.03
C LEU A 192 -17.14 9.75 11.65
N MET A 193 -16.22 10.43 10.97
CA MET A 193 -15.61 11.68 11.42
C MET A 193 -15.09 12.49 10.23
N THR A 194 -14.82 13.77 10.46
CA THR A 194 -14.26 14.65 9.42
C THR A 194 -12.75 14.43 9.26
N LYS A 195 -12.17 14.93 8.16
CA LYS A 195 -10.71 14.97 7.98
C LYS A 195 -10.01 15.72 9.11
N LYS A 196 -10.64 16.77 9.65
CA LYS A 196 -10.08 17.57 10.75
C LYS A 196 -10.10 16.78 12.07
N ASP A 197 -11.21 16.12 12.38
CA ASP A 197 -11.30 15.27 13.57
C ASP A 197 -10.24 14.15 13.54
N TYR A 198 -10.10 13.47 12.40
CA TYR A 198 -9.08 12.42 12.24
C TYR A 198 -7.67 13.00 12.40
N SER A 199 -7.39 14.16 11.80
CA SER A 199 -6.12 14.87 11.91
C SER A 199 -5.72 15.14 13.36
N ASP A 200 -6.67 15.58 14.18
CA ASP A 200 -6.44 15.91 15.59
C ASP A 200 -6.19 14.67 16.45
N GLU A 201 -7.00 13.61 16.28
CA GLU A 201 -6.85 12.37 17.06
C GLU A 201 -5.61 11.55 16.66
N ALA A 202 -5.27 11.53 15.37
CA ALA A 202 -4.14 10.77 14.84
C ALA A 202 -2.81 11.54 14.85
N ASN A 203 -2.81 12.82 15.25
CA ASN A 203 -1.66 13.72 15.15
C ASN A 203 -1.01 13.69 13.74
N MET A 204 -1.85 13.74 12.70
CA MET A 204 -1.47 13.74 11.29
C MET A 204 -1.95 15.03 10.65
N THR A 205 -1.23 15.56 9.66
CA THR A 205 -1.71 16.75 8.94
C THR A 205 -2.91 16.41 8.07
N VAL A 206 -3.84 17.36 7.88
CA VAL A 206 -4.97 17.22 6.94
C VAL A 206 -4.47 16.90 5.53
N LYS A 207 -3.36 17.50 5.10
CA LYS A 207 -2.78 17.24 3.77
C LYS A 207 -2.31 15.79 3.60
N GLU A 208 -1.72 15.21 4.64
CA GLU A 208 -1.32 13.80 4.64
C GLU A 208 -2.54 12.87 4.54
N ILE A 209 -3.62 13.20 5.26
CA ILE A 209 -4.90 12.47 5.18
C ILE A 209 -5.48 12.54 3.76
N GLU A 210 -5.48 13.72 3.13
CA GLU A 210 -5.94 13.90 1.75
C GLU A 210 -5.11 13.08 0.75
N ASN A 211 -3.78 13.10 0.88
CA ASN A 211 -2.91 12.31 0.00
C ASN A 211 -3.20 10.81 0.15
N ARG A 212 -3.45 10.32 1.36
CA ARG A 212 -3.78 8.91 1.63
C ARG A 212 -5.15 8.51 1.07
N ILE A 213 -6.15 9.38 1.19
CA ILE A 213 -7.46 9.18 0.56
C ILE A 213 -7.30 9.06 -0.96
N ALA A 214 -6.63 10.03 -1.59
CA ALA A 214 -6.37 10.01 -3.03
C ALA A 214 -5.55 8.77 -3.47
N THR A 215 -4.66 8.28 -2.60
CA THR A 215 -3.91 7.04 -2.86
C THR A 215 -4.82 5.82 -2.86
N VAL A 216 -5.80 5.73 -1.94
CA VAL A 216 -6.76 4.61 -1.92
C VAL A 216 -7.69 4.64 -3.13
N GLU A 217 -8.13 5.83 -3.56
CA GLU A 217 -8.91 6.00 -4.79
C GLU A 217 -8.10 5.52 -6.01
N LEU A 218 -6.83 5.93 -6.12
CA LEU A 218 -5.95 5.45 -7.19
C LEU A 218 -5.64 3.95 -7.10
N VAL A 219 -5.61 3.39 -5.88
CA VAL A 219 -5.50 1.93 -5.67
C VAL A 219 -6.74 1.22 -6.22
N HIS A 220 -7.95 1.76 -6.01
CA HIS A 220 -9.17 1.17 -6.59
C HIS A 220 -9.12 1.16 -8.11
N ASP A 221 -8.70 2.29 -8.71
CA ASP A 221 -8.51 2.39 -10.15
C ASP A 221 -7.46 1.40 -10.66
N PHE A 222 -6.34 1.24 -9.94
CA PHE A 222 -5.30 0.28 -10.31
C PHE A 222 -5.79 -1.16 -10.19
N LEU A 223 -6.50 -1.51 -9.11
CA LEU A 223 -7.08 -2.83 -8.91
C LEU A 223 -8.09 -3.13 -10.02
N HIS A 224 -8.92 -2.16 -10.41
CA HIS A 224 -9.82 -2.29 -11.54
C HIS A 224 -9.05 -2.51 -12.85
N PHE A 225 -8.01 -1.71 -13.12
CA PHE A 225 -7.16 -1.82 -14.31
C PHE A 225 -6.52 -3.21 -14.46
N ILE A 226 -6.09 -3.82 -13.35
CA ILE A 226 -5.52 -5.18 -13.37
C ILE A 226 -6.58 -6.29 -13.27
N ASN A 227 -7.86 -5.98 -13.38
CA ASN A 227 -8.96 -6.94 -13.23
C ASN A 227 -8.96 -7.68 -11.87
N ALA A 228 -8.68 -6.95 -10.79
CA ALA A 228 -8.76 -7.45 -9.41
C ALA A 228 -9.97 -6.86 -8.67
N SER A 229 -10.38 -7.50 -7.58
CA SER A 229 -11.41 -6.94 -6.69
C SER A 229 -10.92 -5.63 -6.06
N PRO A 230 -11.80 -4.62 -5.89
CA PRO A 230 -11.43 -3.34 -5.27
C PRO A 230 -11.00 -3.46 -3.80
N GLU A 231 -11.32 -4.58 -3.14
CA GLU A 231 -10.86 -4.91 -1.78
C GLU A 231 -9.54 -5.68 -1.74
N ALA A 232 -8.94 -6.00 -2.89
CA ALA A 232 -7.72 -6.80 -2.98
C ALA A 232 -6.44 -6.02 -2.63
N TYR A 233 -6.47 -5.23 -1.55
CA TYR A 233 -5.34 -4.42 -1.06
C TYR A 233 -4.08 -5.23 -0.75
N PHE A 234 -4.23 -6.53 -0.47
CA PHE A 234 -3.10 -7.43 -0.27
C PHE A 234 -2.25 -7.58 -1.54
N ILE A 235 -2.81 -7.41 -2.75
CA ILE A 235 -2.03 -7.36 -3.99
C ILE A 235 -1.08 -6.15 -3.95
N ILE A 236 -1.57 -4.98 -3.51
CA ILE A 236 -0.76 -3.76 -3.40
C ILE A 236 0.38 -3.95 -2.39
N LYS A 237 0.11 -4.61 -1.27
CA LYS A 237 1.12 -4.94 -0.25
C LYS A 237 2.17 -5.91 -0.79
N ASP A 238 1.73 -7.05 -1.30
CA ASP A 238 2.58 -8.15 -1.75
C ASP A 238 3.38 -7.78 -3.03
N ALA A 239 2.88 -6.82 -3.81
CA ALA A 239 3.58 -6.22 -4.96
C ALA A 239 4.40 -4.97 -4.60
N LYS A 240 4.34 -4.49 -3.34
CA LYS A 240 5.05 -3.29 -2.84
C LYS A 240 4.74 -2.01 -3.63
N LEU A 241 3.49 -1.83 -4.05
CA LEU A 241 3.05 -0.74 -4.92
C LEU A 241 2.54 0.51 -4.19
N TYR A 242 2.37 0.46 -2.87
CA TYR A 242 1.80 1.60 -2.12
C TYR A 242 2.59 2.90 -2.28
N ASN A 243 3.92 2.87 -2.07
CA ASN A 243 4.75 4.07 -2.19
C ASN A 243 4.75 4.66 -3.62
N PRO A 244 4.91 3.84 -4.69
CA PRO A 244 4.66 4.27 -6.06
C PRO A 244 3.31 4.97 -6.26
N LEU A 245 2.21 4.34 -5.83
CA LEU A 245 0.85 4.86 -5.97
C LEU A 245 0.65 6.14 -5.17
N PHE A 246 1.27 6.26 -4.00
CA PHE A 246 1.20 7.47 -3.17
C PHE A 246 1.85 8.68 -3.87
N GLU A 247 3.02 8.50 -4.48
CA GLU A 247 3.67 9.58 -5.24
C GLU A 247 2.89 9.96 -6.50
N LEU A 248 2.33 8.97 -7.21
CA LEU A 248 1.44 9.20 -8.34
C LEU A 248 0.19 10.00 -7.92
N ALA A 249 -0.53 9.55 -6.89
CA ALA A 249 -1.74 10.21 -6.40
C ALA A 249 -1.48 11.67 -6.00
N LYS A 250 -0.40 11.92 -5.24
CA LYS A 250 0.00 13.28 -4.85
C LYS A 250 0.25 14.17 -6.07
N LYS A 251 0.92 13.64 -7.09
CA LYS A 251 1.26 14.40 -8.30
C LYS A 251 0.05 14.59 -9.21
N PHE A 252 -0.81 13.59 -9.35
CA PHE A 252 -2.05 13.69 -10.11
C PHE A 252 -3.02 14.70 -9.52
N ALA A 253 -3.17 14.75 -8.19
CA ALA A 253 -4.02 15.74 -7.52
C ALA A 253 -3.63 17.20 -7.83
N THR A 254 -2.37 17.45 -8.17
CA THR A 254 -1.86 18.79 -8.52
C THR A 254 -1.80 19.05 -10.01
N SER A 255 -1.49 18.01 -10.81
CA SER A 255 -1.32 18.13 -12.26
C SER A 255 -2.65 18.02 -13.02
N PHE A 256 -3.63 17.33 -12.42
CA PHE A 256 -4.92 17.01 -13.04
C PHE A 256 -6.11 17.22 -12.07
N PRO A 257 -6.35 18.46 -11.59
CA PRO A 257 -7.39 18.71 -10.58
C PRO A 257 -8.81 18.35 -11.03
N ASN A 258 -9.08 18.33 -12.34
CA ASN A 258 -10.41 18.06 -12.90
C ASN A 258 -10.57 16.64 -13.50
N GLN A 259 -9.54 15.78 -13.41
CA GLN A 259 -9.59 14.39 -13.89
C GLN A 259 -10.19 14.21 -15.31
N GLY A 260 -9.72 14.98 -16.30
CA GLY A 260 -10.19 14.91 -17.69
C GLY A 260 -9.56 13.77 -18.51
N PRO A 261 -9.77 13.71 -19.84
CA PRO A 261 -9.24 12.64 -20.69
C PRO A 261 -7.72 12.43 -20.58
N LYS A 262 -6.96 13.53 -20.51
CA LYS A 262 -5.50 13.51 -20.31
C LYS A 262 -5.08 12.84 -18.99
N TYR A 263 -5.90 12.96 -17.95
CA TYR A 263 -5.67 12.26 -16.68
C TYR A 263 -5.86 10.76 -16.83
N GLU A 264 -6.94 10.32 -17.48
CA GLU A 264 -7.22 8.89 -17.69
C GLU A 264 -6.11 8.24 -18.51
N GLN A 265 -5.70 8.83 -19.63
CA GLN A 265 -4.59 8.33 -20.45
C GLN A 265 -3.26 8.27 -19.66
N THR A 266 -2.94 9.33 -18.91
CA THR A 266 -1.73 9.35 -18.08
C THR A 266 -1.79 8.33 -16.94
N LYS A 267 -2.97 8.11 -16.37
CA LYS A 267 -3.21 7.14 -15.30
C LYS A 267 -2.98 5.70 -15.80
N GLU A 268 -3.56 5.34 -16.94
CA GLU A 268 -3.37 4.00 -17.54
C GLU A 268 -1.91 3.77 -17.96
N SER A 269 -1.25 4.80 -18.51
CA SER A 269 0.19 4.78 -18.80
C SER A 269 1.03 4.56 -17.53
N ALA A 270 0.70 5.25 -16.44
CA ALA A 270 1.35 5.05 -15.15
C ALA A 270 1.12 3.65 -14.59
N PHE A 271 -0.09 3.09 -14.71
CA PHE A 271 -0.38 1.72 -14.29
C PHE A 271 0.41 0.67 -15.08
N SER A 272 0.59 0.90 -16.37
CA SER A 272 1.45 0.05 -17.22
C SER A 272 2.91 0.11 -16.77
N LEU A 273 3.41 1.28 -16.38
CA LEU A 273 4.73 1.42 -15.77
C LEU A 273 4.84 0.67 -14.43
N LEU A 274 3.80 0.71 -13.58
CA LEU A 274 3.77 -0.08 -12.35
C LEU A 274 3.80 -1.59 -12.64
N GLY A 275 3.10 -2.05 -13.68
CA GLY A 275 3.18 -3.44 -14.14
C GLY A 275 4.59 -3.85 -14.54
N LYS A 276 5.26 -3.03 -15.35
CA LYS A 276 6.68 -3.20 -15.69
C LYS A 276 7.55 -3.30 -14.43
N MET A 277 7.33 -2.43 -13.46
CA MET A 277 8.12 -2.39 -12.22
C MET A 277 7.97 -3.68 -11.40
N VAL A 278 6.76 -4.22 -11.31
CA VAL A 278 6.48 -5.50 -10.64
C VAL A 278 7.12 -6.66 -11.41
N HIS A 279 7.10 -6.61 -12.74
CA HIS A 279 7.69 -7.63 -13.60
C HIS A 279 9.23 -7.69 -13.49
N THR A 280 9.90 -6.53 -13.49
CA THR A 280 11.38 -6.48 -13.52
C THR A 280 12.03 -6.44 -12.14
N GLY A 281 11.29 -6.13 -11.07
CA GLY A 281 11.80 -6.15 -9.68
C GLY A 281 12.85 -5.07 -9.34
N GLY A 282 12.78 -3.90 -10.00
CA GLY A 282 13.75 -2.79 -9.86
C GLY A 282 13.45 -1.77 -8.74
N ASP A 283 14.22 -0.67 -8.70
CA ASP A 283 13.97 0.47 -7.79
C ASP A 283 12.74 1.27 -8.23
N THR A 284 11.59 0.80 -7.74
CA THR A 284 10.26 1.27 -8.08
C THR A 284 10.03 2.74 -7.78
N VAL A 285 10.61 3.25 -6.69
CA VAL A 285 10.36 4.62 -6.25
C VAL A 285 11.14 5.61 -7.10
N ARG A 286 12.38 5.27 -7.49
CA ARG A 286 13.18 6.13 -8.38
C ARG A 286 12.51 6.26 -9.76
N GLU A 287 12.09 5.14 -10.34
CA GLU A 287 11.45 5.14 -11.66
C GLU A 287 10.17 5.97 -11.68
N VAL A 288 9.32 5.87 -10.64
CA VAL A 288 8.11 6.71 -10.54
C VAL A 288 8.48 8.20 -10.45
N ARG A 289 9.49 8.58 -9.67
CA ARG A 289 9.92 9.98 -9.59
C ARG A 289 10.42 10.49 -10.95
N ASP A 290 11.18 9.68 -11.69
CA ASP A 290 11.67 10.04 -13.01
C ASP A 290 10.52 10.16 -14.03
N TYR A 291 9.55 9.25 -13.99
CA TYR A 291 8.32 9.34 -14.76
C TYR A 291 7.53 10.62 -14.45
N LEU A 292 7.29 10.91 -13.17
CA LEU A 292 6.56 12.10 -12.74
C LEU A 292 7.23 13.41 -13.19
N LYS A 293 8.56 13.45 -13.16
CA LYS A 293 9.35 14.63 -13.55
C LYS A 293 9.41 14.81 -15.06
N ASN A 294 9.72 13.75 -15.80
CA ASN A 294 10.09 13.84 -17.21
C ASN A 294 8.92 13.57 -18.16
N ILE A 295 7.82 12.98 -17.68
CA ILE A 295 6.63 12.71 -18.49
C ILE A 295 5.44 13.49 -17.92
N VAL A 296 4.95 13.16 -16.71
CA VAL A 296 3.70 13.76 -16.20
C VAL A 296 3.75 15.29 -16.09
N SER A 297 4.91 15.84 -15.73
CA SER A 297 5.08 17.30 -15.58
C SER A 297 5.62 17.99 -16.83
N SER A 298 5.88 17.27 -17.91
CA SER A 298 6.55 17.81 -19.10
C SER A 298 5.56 18.04 -20.25
N ALA A 299 6.01 18.78 -21.26
CA ALA A 299 5.26 18.95 -22.50
C ALA A 299 5.11 17.63 -23.29
N ASP A 300 5.98 16.64 -23.02
CA ASP A 300 5.98 15.35 -23.70
C ASP A 300 4.89 14.39 -23.18
N ASN A 301 4.05 14.80 -22.23
CA ASN A 301 3.04 13.91 -21.64
C ASN A 301 2.07 13.35 -22.69
N ASP A 302 1.57 14.21 -23.59
CA ASP A 302 0.61 13.80 -24.62
C ASP A 302 1.30 12.89 -25.65
N ASP A 303 2.40 13.35 -26.25
CA ASP A 303 3.21 12.54 -27.19
C ASP A 303 3.61 11.16 -26.62
N TYR A 304 4.00 11.12 -25.34
CA TYR A 304 4.36 9.87 -24.68
C TYR A 304 3.16 8.93 -24.57
N ASN A 305 2.02 9.43 -24.06
CA ASN A 305 0.81 8.62 -23.89
C ASN A 305 0.33 8.09 -25.24
N ASP A 306 0.22 8.95 -26.25
CA ASP A 306 -0.21 8.59 -27.61
C ASP A 306 0.70 7.51 -28.22
N SER A 307 2.02 7.62 -28.00
CA SER A 307 2.99 6.67 -28.56
C SER A 307 2.95 5.27 -27.94
N ILE A 308 2.30 5.10 -26.78
CA ILE A 308 2.18 3.79 -26.12
C ILE A 308 0.74 3.27 -26.04
N GLU A 309 -0.25 4.05 -26.49
CA GLU A 309 -1.68 3.77 -26.31
C GLU A 309 -2.07 2.36 -26.79
N GLU A 310 -1.71 1.99 -28.02
CA GLU A 310 -1.98 0.65 -28.58
C GLU A 310 -1.41 -0.47 -27.70
N PHE A 311 -0.19 -0.28 -27.17
CA PHE A 311 0.46 -1.29 -26.33
C PHE A 311 -0.15 -1.37 -24.93
N VAL A 312 -0.64 -0.25 -24.40
CA VAL A 312 -1.38 -0.21 -23.14
C VAL A 312 -2.72 -0.92 -23.29
N GLU A 313 -3.43 -0.72 -24.40
CA GLU A 313 -4.69 -1.43 -24.71
C GLU A 313 -4.47 -2.94 -24.80
N VAL A 314 -3.48 -3.40 -25.60
CA VAL A 314 -3.16 -4.83 -25.70
C VAL A 314 -2.72 -5.41 -24.35
N PHE A 315 -1.98 -4.65 -23.57
CA PHE A 315 -1.59 -5.06 -22.21
C PHE A 315 -2.82 -5.24 -21.30
N ARG A 316 -3.77 -4.29 -21.34
CA ARG A 316 -5.02 -4.35 -20.58
C ARG A 316 -5.86 -5.55 -20.99
N ASP A 317 -6.04 -5.81 -22.28
CA ASP A 317 -6.79 -6.96 -22.79
C ASP A 317 -6.25 -8.29 -22.24
N LYS A 318 -4.92 -8.40 -22.12
CA LYS A 318 -4.28 -9.57 -21.50
C LYS A 318 -4.61 -9.67 -20.01
N LEU A 319 -4.63 -8.56 -19.27
CA LEU A 319 -5.05 -8.53 -17.86
C LEU A 319 -6.54 -8.91 -17.68
N GLU A 320 -7.37 -8.69 -18.70
CA GLU A 320 -8.80 -9.00 -18.65
C GLU A 320 -9.15 -10.48 -18.87
N SER A 321 -8.20 -11.34 -19.28
CA SER A 321 -8.46 -12.77 -19.57
C SER A 321 -9.00 -13.58 -18.38
N GLY A 322 -8.88 -13.07 -17.16
CA GLY A 322 -9.57 -13.58 -15.97
C GLY A 322 -9.18 -12.80 -14.72
N PRO A 323 -10.01 -12.83 -13.66
CA PRO A 323 -9.77 -12.04 -12.45
C PRO A 323 -8.44 -12.36 -11.77
N ILE A 324 -7.75 -11.32 -11.31
CA ILE A 324 -6.50 -11.44 -10.56
C ILE A 324 -6.81 -11.55 -9.07
N HIS A 325 -6.44 -12.69 -8.48
CA HIS A 325 -6.71 -13.00 -7.08
C HIS A 325 -5.50 -12.83 -6.16
N SER A 326 -4.29 -12.68 -6.70
CA SER A 326 -3.07 -12.54 -5.92
C SER A 326 -1.95 -11.80 -6.66
N ALA A 327 -0.94 -11.34 -5.91
CA ALA A 327 0.26 -10.77 -6.52
C ALA A 327 1.08 -11.81 -7.30
N SER A 328 0.90 -13.10 -7.03
CA SER A 328 1.50 -14.18 -7.82
C SER A 328 0.81 -14.30 -9.18
N ASP A 329 -0.53 -14.29 -9.18
CA ASP A 329 -1.32 -14.31 -10.42
C ASP A 329 -1.03 -13.08 -11.27
N TYR A 330 -0.88 -11.91 -10.63
CA TYR A 330 -0.50 -10.69 -11.32
C TYR A 330 0.86 -10.83 -12.00
N ARG A 331 1.89 -11.31 -11.29
CA ARG A 331 3.22 -11.54 -11.87
C ARG A 331 3.18 -12.50 -13.05
N LYS A 332 2.42 -13.59 -12.93
CA LYS A 332 2.23 -14.54 -14.04
C LYS A 332 1.60 -13.87 -15.26
N ARG A 333 0.59 -13.02 -15.08
CA ARG A 333 -0.04 -12.29 -16.19
C ARG A 333 0.89 -11.25 -16.83
N LEU A 334 1.77 -10.64 -16.04
CA LEU A 334 2.81 -9.75 -16.56
C LEU A 334 3.80 -10.50 -17.47
N GLU A 335 4.14 -11.76 -17.17
CA GLU A 335 5.00 -12.59 -18.04
C GLU A 335 4.39 -12.79 -19.43
N GLU A 336 3.07 -12.98 -19.52
CA GLU A 336 2.33 -13.10 -20.79
C GLU A 336 2.28 -11.79 -21.59
N SER A 337 2.57 -10.66 -20.93
CA SER A 337 2.56 -9.30 -21.47
C SER A 337 3.96 -8.70 -21.68
N THR A 338 4.99 -9.54 -21.64
CA THR A 338 6.39 -9.11 -21.79
C THR A 338 6.64 -8.28 -23.07
N PRO A 339 6.10 -8.63 -24.25
CA PRO A 339 6.32 -7.85 -25.48
C PRO A 339 5.83 -6.39 -25.37
N GLU A 340 4.63 -6.19 -24.81
CA GLU A 340 4.01 -4.87 -24.67
C GLU A 340 4.75 -4.05 -23.61
N LEU A 341 5.04 -4.65 -22.45
CA LEU A 341 5.82 -4.01 -21.40
C LEU A 341 7.21 -3.61 -21.88
N ARG A 342 7.84 -4.40 -22.76
CA ARG A 342 9.13 -4.05 -23.37
C ARG A 342 9.00 -2.82 -24.27
N HIS A 343 7.97 -2.75 -25.12
CA HIS A 343 7.77 -1.59 -25.98
C HIS A 343 7.51 -0.30 -25.17
N ILE A 344 6.61 -0.38 -24.17
CA ILE A 344 6.34 0.72 -23.24
C ILE A 344 7.64 1.18 -22.55
N THR A 345 8.50 0.24 -22.17
CA THR A 345 9.81 0.52 -21.56
C THR A 345 10.77 1.21 -22.52
N GLU A 346 10.81 0.79 -23.78
CA GLU A 346 11.67 1.39 -24.81
C GLU A 346 11.28 2.86 -25.04
N VAL A 347 9.98 3.13 -25.20
CA VAL A 347 9.44 4.48 -25.38
C VAL A 347 9.66 5.34 -24.13
N TYR A 348 9.44 4.78 -22.94
CA TYR A 348 9.73 5.44 -21.67
C TYR A 348 11.20 5.86 -21.57
N ASN A 349 12.12 4.92 -21.80
CA ASN A 349 13.56 5.19 -21.74
C ASN A 349 13.97 6.22 -22.80
N LYS A 350 13.45 6.14 -24.02
CA LYS A 350 13.70 7.12 -25.08
C LYS A 350 13.26 8.52 -24.65
N THR A 351 12.06 8.64 -24.08
CA THR A 351 11.49 9.92 -23.63
C THR A 351 12.27 10.52 -22.48
N VAL A 352 12.54 9.73 -21.43
CA VAL A 352 13.33 10.17 -20.28
C VAL A 352 14.76 10.54 -20.68
N ASN A 353 15.40 9.75 -21.54
CA ASN A 353 16.75 10.06 -22.03
C ASN A 353 16.76 11.33 -22.88
N ARG A 354 15.78 11.53 -23.77
CA ARG A 354 15.63 12.78 -24.52
C ARG A 354 15.49 13.98 -23.58
N GLN A 355 14.64 13.85 -22.57
CA GLN A 355 14.44 14.88 -21.55
C GLN A 355 15.69 15.16 -20.70
N ASN A 356 16.60 14.20 -20.58
CA ASN A 356 17.86 14.36 -19.83
C ASN A 356 19.01 14.87 -20.71
N ARG A 357 19.01 14.56 -22.01
CA ARG A 357 19.98 15.06 -22.99
C ARG A 357 19.78 16.57 -23.17
N GLY A 358 20.59 17.37 -22.48
CA GLY A 358 20.56 18.83 -22.56
C GLY A 358 20.25 19.55 -21.25
N LYS A 359 19.92 18.84 -20.16
CA LYS A 359 19.75 19.46 -18.83
C LYS A 359 21.08 19.88 -18.19
N ASN A 360 22.20 19.35 -18.67
CA ASN A 360 23.54 19.61 -18.16
C ASN A 360 24.52 19.66 -19.34
N VAL A 361 25.31 20.74 -19.42
CA VAL A 361 26.28 20.99 -20.50
C VAL A 361 27.33 19.89 -20.57
N ASP A 362 27.91 19.49 -19.44
CA ASP A 362 28.92 18.42 -19.40
C ASP A 362 28.33 17.07 -19.84
N SER A 363 27.09 16.78 -19.45
CA SER A 363 26.38 15.58 -19.88
C SER A 363 26.08 15.61 -21.38
N PHE A 364 25.68 16.76 -21.92
CA PHE A 364 25.47 16.92 -23.35
C PHE A 364 26.78 16.70 -24.14
N ILE A 365 27.87 17.34 -23.72
CA ILE A 365 29.21 17.15 -24.31
C ILE A 365 29.65 15.69 -24.21
N ALA A 366 29.43 15.04 -23.06
CA ALA A 366 29.76 13.63 -22.86
C ALA A 366 29.00 12.72 -23.83
N ASN A 367 27.70 12.96 -24.06
CA ASN A 367 26.89 12.20 -25.01
C ASN A 367 27.37 12.37 -26.46
N VAL A 368 27.77 13.59 -26.86
CA VAL A 368 28.36 13.85 -28.18
C VAL A 368 29.68 13.06 -28.32
N LYS A 369 30.54 13.08 -27.29
CA LYS A 369 31.78 12.30 -27.26
C LYS A 369 31.55 10.79 -27.31
N GLU A 370 30.53 10.29 -26.62
CA GLU A 370 30.17 8.87 -26.64
C GLU A 370 29.72 8.43 -28.02
N THR A 371 28.91 9.24 -28.71
CA THR A 371 28.50 8.99 -30.10
C THR A 371 29.71 8.90 -31.02
N LEU A 372 30.66 9.83 -30.89
CA LEU A 372 31.92 9.81 -31.63
C LEU A 372 32.73 8.53 -31.33
N ASN A 373 32.79 8.10 -30.07
CA ASN A 373 33.50 6.88 -29.68
C ASN A 373 32.86 5.64 -30.31
N THR A 374 31.54 5.51 -30.31
CA THR A 374 30.83 4.40 -30.95
C THR A 374 31.14 4.33 -32.45
N LEU A 375 31.12 5.46 -33.15
CA LEU A 375 31.47 5.52 -34.58
C LEU A 375 32.94 5.17 -34.83
N ASN A 376 33.85 5.60 -33.95
CA ASN A 376 35.26 5.24 -34.03
C ASN A 376 35.48 3.74 -33.81
N ASP A 377 34.74 3.12 -32.89
CA ASP A 377 34.83 1.67 -32.65
C ASP A 377 34.30 0.89 -33.84
N MET A 378 33.18 1.31 -34.45
CA MET A 378 32.71 0.74 -35.73
C MET A 378 33.76 0.88 -36.82
N LYS A 379 34.38 2.05 -36.97
CA LYS A 379 35.45 2.29 -37.96
C LYS A 379 36.63 1.34 -37.76
N ARG A 380 37.04 1.10 -36.51
CA ARG A 380 38.12 0.16 -36.17
C ARG A 380 37.75 -1.30 -36.48
N GLY A 381 36.48 -1.66 -36.26
CA GLY A 381 35.96 -2.99 -36.56
C GLY A 381 35.41 -3.16 -37.98
N ASN A 382 35.86 -2.35 -38.95
CA ASN A 382 35.42 -2.39 -40.35
C ASN A 382 33.89 -2.34 -40.54
N GLY A 383 33.22 -1.50 -39.75
CA GLY A 383 31.78 -1.27 -39.77
C GLY A 383 31.01 -1.94 -38.64
N LEU A 384 31.66 -2.74 -37.78
CA LEU A 384 31.02 -3.49 -36.69
C LEU A 384 31.73 -3.25 -35.35
N THR A 385 31.04 -3.55 -34.24
CA THR A 385 31.61 -3.45 -32.88
C THR A 385 31.62 -4.81 -32.17
N GLY A 386 32.51 -4.95 -31.17
CA GLY A 386 32.60 -6.16 -30.35
C GLY A 386 32.92 -7.42 -31.17
N ASN A 387 32.17 -8.49 -30.92
CA ASN A 387 32.37 -9.80 -31.57
C ASN A 387 31.41 -10.04 -32.76
N LEU A 388 30.74 -9.00 -33.25
CA LEU A 388 29.77 -9.11 -34.34
C LEU A 388 30.45 -9.37 -35.68
N GLN A 389 29.78 -10.14 -36.54
CA GLN A 389 30.18 -10.41 -37.91
C GLN A 389 29.02 -10.09 -38.86
N PHE A 390 29.31 -9.69 -40.10
CA PHE A 390 28.26 -9.35 -41.08
C PHE A 390 27.29 -10.52 -41.36
N THR A 391 27.73 -11.76 -41.13
CA THR A 391 26.90 -12.97 -41.20
C THR A 391 25.79 -13.00 -40.14
N ASN A 392 25.88 -12.19 -39.09
CA ASN A 392 24.84 -12.05 -38.06
C ASN A 392 23.68 -11.13 -38.48
N PHE A 393 23.76 -10.46 -39.64
CA PHE A 393 22.80 -9.45 -40.07
C PHE A 393 22.04 -9.88 -41.33
N SER A 394 20.77 -9.50 -41.43
CA SER A 394 20.03 -9.57 -42.69
C SER A 394 20.48 -8.46 -43.65
N LYS A 395 20.14 -8.58 -44.95
CA LYS A 395 20.40 -7.52 -45.93
C LYS A 395 19.70 -6.21 -45.55
N ASP A 396 18.48 -6.29 -45.04
CA ASP A 396 17.69 -5.12 -44.66
C ASP A 396 18.34 -4.38 -43.48
N GLN A 397 18.85 -5.11 -42.48
CA GLN A 397 19.57 -4.52 -41.35
C GLN A 397 20.86 -3.81 -41.79
N VAL A 398 21.59 -4.37 -42.76
CA VAL A 398 22.79 -3.71 -43.31
C VAL A 398 22.43 -2.42 -44.05
N VAL A 399 21.32 -2.42 -44.79
CA VAL A 399 20.80 -1.21 -45.46
C VAL A 399 20.39 -0.15 -44.44
N GLU A 400 19.65 -0.54 -43.39
CA GLU A 400 19.23 0.34 -42.31
C GLU A 400 20.42 1.01 -41.60
N ILE A 401 21.47 0.25 -41.29
CA ILE A 401 22.70 0.78 -40.69
C ILE A 401 23.38 1.78 -41.64
N ARG A 402 23.51 1.45 -42.93
CA ARG A 402 24.11 2.35 -43.92
C ARG A 402 23.33 3.67 -44.00
N ASP A 403 22.02 3.59 -44.12
CA ASP A 403 21.16 4.78 -44.29
C ASP A 403 21.17 5.64 -43.01
N THR A 404 21.25 5.01 -41.84
CA THR A 404 21.46 5.70 -40.57
C THR A 404 22.79 6.44 -40.53
N LEU A 405 23.90 5.84 -41.01
CA LEU A 405 25.20 6.50 -41.09
C LEU A 405 25.20 7.69 -42.06
N ILE A 406 24.46 7.60 -43.18
CA ILE A 406 24.27 8.71 -44.10
C ILE A 406 23.55 9.87 -43.40
N ASN A 407 22.46 9.58 -42.68
CA ASN A 407 21.72 10.60 -41.94
C ASN A 407 22.55 11.24 -40.84
N ILE A 408 23.35 10.46 -40.11
CA ILE A 408 24.30 10.99 -39.12
C ILE A 408 25.24 11.99 -39.79
N ASN A 409 25.82 11.65 -40.95
CA ASN A 409 26.74 12.54 -41.66
C ASN A 409 26.08 13.86 -42.07
N LEU A 410 24.87 13.79 -42.67
CA LEU A 410 24.12 14.98 -43.08
C LEU A 410 23.79 15.88 -41.88
N ILE A 411 23.15 15.33 -40.85
CA ILE A 411 22.76 16.08 -39.65
C ILE A 411 24.00 16.65 -38.94
N SER A 412 25.11 15.91 -38.89
CA SER A 412 26.34 16.41 -38.28
C SER A 412 26.92 17.61 -39.03
N GLY A 413 26.76 17.67 -40.35
CA GLY A 413 27.14 18.83 -41.16
C GLY A 413 26.32 20.06 -40.81
N ASP A 414 24.99 19.93 -40.83
CA ASP A 414 24.07 21.02 -40.47
C ASP A 414 24.36 21.55 -39.05
N LEU A 415 24.67 20.65 -38.11
CA LEU A 415 24.99 21.04 -36.73
C LEU A 415 26.34 21.76 -36.60
N ILE A 416 27.33 21.45 -37.44
CA ILE A 416 28.61 22.17 -37.45
C ILE A 416 28.37 23.64 -37.79
N GLU A 417 27.53 23.93 -38.80
CA GLU A 417 27.18 25.31 -39.16
C GLU A 417 26.58 26.07 -37.98
N VAL A 418 25.66 25.44 -37.24
CA VAL A 418 25.06 26.03 -36.02
C VAL A 418 26.13 26.37 -34.96
N TYR A 419 27.13 25.52 -34.75
CA TYR A 419 28.19 25.81 -33.78
C TYR A 419 29.21 26.83 -34.31
N GLU A 420 29.46 26.87 -35.62
CA GLU A 420 30.31 27.90 -36.23
C GLU A 420 29.67 29.29 -36.13
N ASP A 421 28.34 29.39 -36.23
CA ASP A 421 27.60 30.65 -36.06
C ASP A 421 27.63 31.19 -34.61
N GLU A 422 27.89 30.31 -33.63
CA GLU A 422 27.93 30.65 -32.19
C GLU A 422 29.37 30.89 -31.65
N LEU A 423 30.41 30.62 -32.46
CA LEU A 423 31.84 30.82 -32.14
C LEU A 423 32.35 32.18 -32.61
#